data_AF-A0A960V7M4-F1
#
_entry.id   AF-A0A960V7M4-F1
#
_cell.length_a   1.000
_cell.length_b   1.000
_cell.length_c   1.000
_cell.angle_alpha   90.00
_cell.angle_beta   90.00
_cell.angle_gamma   90.00
#
_symmetry.space_group_name_H-M   'P 1'
#
loop_
_entity.id
_entity.type
_entity.pdbx_description
1 polymer ?
#
loop_
_entity_poly.entity_id
_entity_poly.type
_entity_poly.pdbx_seq_one_letter_code
_entity_poly.pdbx_strand_id
1 'polypeptide(L)'
;MNQPFTQRERVFVSPKLQLQDTGKYGLGLYSTQDLAPGEVLYDEGQVLRKYYTRQEILHQPDSGHFQTFSYVIDTNTYFSGDRSVIEHDITNFMNHACDPNAWFDQDNRMRARRFIPAGSEVTCDYATFETEISFHRGLQCSCGSDQCRGLLTGREYRDRHFQERYQGHLSSYIERLLQGPSWYDDRLYVREGQVGPGVFAMHTIEAGETITCYSGRIVNRAEMEQLPENRQRFNFQVGPDLFQVPLSDTRELPDFINHACQPSAGLADSIRLVALRTIQAEEEITLDYATFNSGVVHGASDNFDCLCASPTCRHQIRSDDFRLPDVERRLFHWYSPYLKELVRSSSARRD
;
A
#
# COMPACT_ATOMS: atom_id res chain seq x y z
N MET A 1 33.91 -26.55 -2.52
CA MET A 1 34.58 -26.18 -1.26
C MET A 1 33.61 -25.33 -0.46
N ASN A 2 33.06 -25.91 0.60
CA ASN A 2 32.16 -25.22 1.53
C ASN A 2 32.96 -24.17 2.30
N GLN A 3 32.61 -22.90 2.15
CA GLN A 3 32.88 -21.93 3.21
C GLN A 3 31.66 -21.87 4.13
N PRO A 4 31.82 -22.03 5.45
CA PRO A 4 30.74 -21.83 6.38
C PRO A 4 30.41 -20.34 6.42
N PHE A 5 29.14 -19.98 6.27
CA PHE A 5 28.65 -18.63 6.49
C PHE A 5 28.84 -18.25 7.96
N THR A 6 29.95 -17.57 8.28
CA THR A 6 30.27 -17.09 9.63
C THR A 6 29.96 -15.60 9.75
N GLN A 7 28.81 -15.27 10.34
CA GLN A 7 28.58 -14.26 11.39
C GLN A 7 27.07 -13.93 11.44
N ARG A 8 26.36 -14.56 12.37
CA ARG A 8 25.00 -14.14 12.77
C ARG A 8 25.13 -12.77 13.43
N GLU A 9 24.70 -11.70 12.76
CA GLU A 9 24.52 -10.41 13.43
C GLU A 9 23.53 -10.60 14.58
N ARG A 10 23.90 -10.11 15.77
CA ARG A 10 23.26 -10.49 17.03
C ARG A 10 21.87 -9.88 17.12
N VAL A 11 20.86 -10.75 17.24
CA VAL A 11 19.58 -10.40 17.85
C VAL A 11 19.87 -9.96 19.29
N PHE A 12 19.42 -8.76 19.65
CA PHE A 12 19.39 -8.29 21.02
C PHE A 12 17.95 -8.24 21.48
N VAL A 13 17.66 -8.89 22.61
CA VAL A 13 16.43 -8.68 23.37
C VAL A 13 16.88 -8.36 24.79
N SER A 14 16.36 -7.26 25.35
CA SER A 14 16.74 -6.83 26.68
C SER A 14 16.43 -7.93 27.71
N PRO A 15 17.38 -8.30 28.59
CA PRO A 15 17.14 -9.31 29.64
C PRO A 15 16.13 -8.83 30.69
N LYS A 16 15.72 -7.56 30.61
CA LYS A 16 14.67 -6.97 31.44
C LYS A 16 13.27 -7.23 30.88
N LEU A 17 13.11 -8.04 29.83
CA LEU A 17 11.82 -8.33 29.20
C LEU A 17 11.45 -9.80 29.39
N GLN A 18 10.17 -10.05 29.62
CA GLN A 18 9.61 -11.40 29.72
C GLN A 18 8.17 -11.45 29.22
N LEU A 19 7.71 -12.63 28.81
CA LEU A 19 6.30 -12.86 28.50
C LEU A 19 5.49 -13.03 29.79
N GLN A 20 4.30 -12.44 29.82
CA GLN A 20 3.29 -12.68 30.85
C GLN A 20 1.90 -12.78 30.21
N ASP A 21 0.99 -13.50 30.87
CA ASP A 21 -0.43 -13.48 30.50
C ASP A 21 -1.04 -12.14 30.91
N THR A 22 -1.69 -11.46 29.96
CA THR A 22 -2.33 -10.15 30.15
C THR A 22 -3.65 -10.26 30.91
N GLY A 23 -4.24 -11.46 30.98
CA GLY A 23 -5.59 -11.72 31.49
C GLY A 23 -6.71 -11.12 30.64
N LYS A 24 -6.39 -10.54 29.48
CA LYS A 24 -7.35 -9.84 28.60
C LYS A 24 -7.33 -10.34 27.17
N TYR A 25 -6.15 -10.38 26.55
CA TYR A 25 -5.99 -10.64 25.11
C TYR A 25 -4.82 -11.59 24.81
N GLY A 26 -4.43 -12.42 25.77
CA GLY A 26 -3.37 -13.41 25.62
C GLY A 26 -2.04 -12.96 26.22
N LEU A 27 -0.92 -13.35 25.60
CA LEU A 27 0.41 -13.01 26.10
C LEU A 27 0.78 -11.55 25.77
N GLY A 28 1.63 -10.97 26.60
CA GLY A 28 2.22 -9.66 26.38
C GLY A 28 3.67 -9.62 26.85
N LEU A 29 4.42 -8.65 26.32
CA LEU A 29 5.79 -8.39 26.73
C LEU A 29 5.84 -7.43 27.92
N TYR A 30 6.48 -7.83 29.01
CA TYR A 30 6.52 -7.06 30.26
C TYR A 30 7.96 -6.79 30.70
N SER A 31 8.16 -5.64 31.34
CA SER A 31 9.42 -5.30 31.99
C SER A 31 9.56 -6.03 33.34
N THR A 32 10.74 -6.56 33.64
CA THR A 32 11.10 -7.13 34.96
C THR A 32 11.86 -6.14 35.84
N GLN A 33 12.38 -5.08 35.24
CA GLN A 33 13.10 -3.99 35.88
C GLN A 33 12.74 -2.67 35.21
N ASP A 34 13.05 -1.57 35.86
CA ASP A 34 12.87 -0.24 35.28
C ASP A 34 13.68 -0.09 33.98
N LEU A 35 13.03 0.50 32.97
CA LEU A 35 13.63 0.85 31.68
C LEU A 35 13.66 2.38 31.54
N ALA A 36 14.84 2.91 31.24
CA ALA A 36 15.03 4.34 31.04
C ALA A 36 14.48 4.79 29.68
N PRO A 37 14.05 6.06 29.53
CA PRO A 37 13.74 6.64 28.22
C PRO A 37 14.89 6.43 27.23
N GLY A 38 14.58 5.99 26.01
CA GLY A 38 15.56 5.71 24.94
C GLY A 38 16.32 4.39 25.06
N GLU A 39 16.13 3.62 26.14
CA GLU A 39 16.75 2.30 26.31
C GLU A 39 16.29 1.35 25.18
N VAL A 40 17.23 0.58 24.61
CA VAL A 40 16.92 -0.42 23.57
C VAL A 40 16.16 -1.57 24.21
N LEU A 41 15.00 -1.88 23.66
CA LEU A 41 14.15 -2.99 24.11
C LEU A 41 14.55 -4.27 23.39
N TYR A 42 14.62 -4.21 22.07
CA TYR A 42 15.16 -5.25 21.22
C TYR A 42 15.70 -4.66 19.91
N ASP A 43 16.63 -5.36 19.28
CA ASP A 43 17.14 -5.15 17.93
C ASP A 43 17.21 -6.52 17.26
N GLU A 44 16.32 -6.78 16.32
CA GLU A 44 16.22 -8.07 15.63
C GLU A 44 17.33 -8.26 14.58
N GLY A 45 18.19 -7.25 14.34
CA GLY A 45 19.26 -7.33 13.36
C GLY A 45 18.77 -7.72 11.96
N GLN A 46 19.63 -8.38 11.18
CA GLN A 46 19.28 -8.98 9.89
C GLN A 46 18.87 -10.46 10.02
N VAL A 47 18.00 -10.79 10.99
CA VAL A 47 17.44 -12.15 11.09
C VAL A 47 16.87 -12.60 9.74
N LEU A 48 16.90 -13.91 9.49
CA LEU A 48 16.33 -14.56 8.31
C LEU A 48 14.85 -14.19 8.16
N ARG A 49 14.58 -13.09 7.47
CA ARG A 49 13.24 -12.60 7.18
C ARG A 49 12.63 -13.49 6.11
N LYS A 50 11.47 -14.08 6.40
CA LYS A 50 10.63 -14.67 5.38
C LYS A 50 9.58 -13.65 5.00
N TYR A 51 9.42 -13.50 3.70
CA TYR A 51 8.47 -12.59 3.11
C TYR A 51 7.38 -13.41 2.44
N TYR A 52 6.15 -12.98 2.64
CA TYR A 52 4.98 -13.63 2.10
C TYR A 52 4.10 -12.59 1.43
N THR A 53 3.46 -12.98 0.35
CA THR A 53 2.30 -12.27 -0.20
C THR A 53 1.09 -12.50 0.68
N ARG A 54 0.07 -11.65 0.52
CA ARG A 54 -1.21 -11.82 1.24
C ARG A 54 -1.82 -13.20 0.98
N GLN A 55 -1.74 -13.67 -0.26
CA GLN A 55 -2.28 -14.98 -0.64
C GLN A 55 -1.49 -16.12 0.00
N GLU A 56 -0.16 -16.06 0.03
CA GLU A 56 0.64 -17.12 0.66
C GLU A 56 0.36 -17.27 2.16
N ILE A 57 0.07 -16.16 2.86
CA ILE A 57 -0.36 -16.17 4.27
C ILE A 57 -1.72 -16.86 4.41
N LEU A 58 -2.69 -16.48 3.58
CA LEU A 58 -4.04 -17.05 3.63
C LEU A 58 -4.09 -18.55 3.30
N HIS A 59 -3.13 -19.04 2.50
CA HIS A 59 -3.01 -20.46 2.15
C HIS A 59 -2.16 -21.27 3.16
N GLN A 60 -1.63 -20.67 4.23
CA GLN A 60 -0.95 -21.44 5.27
C GLN A 60 -1.93 -22.39 5.98
N PRO A 61 -1.50 -23.59 6.39
CA PRO A 61 -2.36 -24.54 7.12
C PRO A 61 -2.96 -24.00 8.41
N ASP A 62 -2.29 -23.04 9.06
CA ASP A 62 -2.73 -22.34 10.27
C ASP A 62 -2.76 -20.83 10.00
N SER A 63 -3.51 -20.43 8.97
CA SER A 63 -3.54 -19.06 8.48
C SER A 63 -3.97 -18.06 9.54
N GLY A 64 -4.80 -18.43 10.53
CA GLY A 64 -5.18 -17.54 11.63
C GLY A 64 -3.99 -17.17 12.51
N HIS A 65 -3.19 -18.17 12.91
CA HIS A 65 -1.94 -17.93 13.63
C HIS A 65 -0.97 -17.11 12.78
N PHE A 66 -0.80 -17.46 11.51
CA PHE A 66 0.13 -16.77 10.62
C PHE A 66 -0.23 -15.30 10.41
N GLN A 67 -1.51 -14.99 10.23
CA GLN A 67 -2.02 -13.62 10.11
C GLN A 67 -1.69 -12.77 11.34
N THR A 68 -1.77 -13.35 12.55
CA THR A 68 -1.50 -12.65 13.82
C THR A 68 -0.05 -12.18 13.96
N PHE A 69 0.89 -12.87 13.31
CA PHE A 69 2.32 -12.58 13.39
C PHE A 69 2.88 -12.08 12.07
N SER A 70 2.00 -11.59 11.18
CA SER A 70 2.35 -11.04 9.88
C SER A 70 2.16 -9.53 9.87
N TYR A 71 3.20 -8.79 9.53
CA TYR A 71 3.19 -7.32 9.53
C TYR A 71 3.46 -6.79 8.12
N VAL A 72 2.75 -5.74 7.71
CA VAL A 72 2.86 -5.19 6.35
C VAL A 72 4.19 -4.45 6.17
N ILE A 73 4.90 -4.72 5.06
CA ILE A 73 6.14 -4.02 4.70
C ILE A 73 6.15 -3.48 3.27
N ASP A 74 5.18 -3.89 2.44
CA ASP A 74 4.93 -3.36 1.10
C ASP A 74 3.46 -3.66 0.70
N THR A 75 3.03 -3.12 -0.44
CA THR A 75 1.68 -3.21 -1.05
C THR A 75 1.11 -4.62 -1.20
N ASN A 76 1.96 -5.65 -1.30
CA ASN A 76 1.59 -7.07 -1.22
C ASN A 76 2.71 -7.90 -0.58
N THR A 77 3.39 -7.34 0.42
CA THR A 77 4.48 -8.06 1.10
C THR A 77 4.37 -7.90 2.60
N TYR A 78 4.45 -9.03 3.27
CA TYR A 78 4.32 -9.17 4.70
C TYR A 78 5.58 -9.84 5.24
N PHE A 79 6.07 -9.30 6.34
CA PHE A 79 7.07 -9.97 7.15
C PHE A 79 6.37 -10.93 8.11
N SER A 80 6.80 -12.18 8.16
CA SER A 80 6.35 -13.16 9.15
C SER A 80 7.48 -14.13 9.49
N GLY A 81 7.55 -14.54 10.75
CA GLY A 81 8.38 -15.68 11.15
C GLY A 81 7.85 -16.99 10.56
N ASP A 82 8.69 -18.02 10.44
CA ASP A 82 8.14 -19.37 10.40
C ASP A 82 7.68 -19.80 11.79
N ARG A 83 6.93 -20.90 11.86
CA ARG A 83 6.33 -21.37 13.12
C ARG A 83 7.34 -21.50 14.25
N SER A 84 8.56 -21.96 13.96
CA SER A 84 9.62 -22.12 14.97
C SER A 84 10.17 -20.78 15.46
N VAL A 85 10.15 -19.73 14.63
CA VAL A 85 10.54 -18.38 15.02
C VAL A 85 9.44 -17.70 15.82
N ILE A 86 8.17 -17.82 15.39
CA ILE A 86 7.04 -17.21 16.08
C ILE A 86 6.93 -17.69 17.53
N GLU A 87 7.06 -19.00 17.76
CA GLU A 87 6.91 -19.60 19.10
C GLU A 87 8.12 -19.35 20.02
N HIS A 88 9.25 -18.84 19.50
CA HIS A 88 10.48 -18.68 20.27
C HIS A 88 10.96 -17.24 20.43
N ASP A 89 10.48 -16.31 19.60
CA ASP A 89 10.81 -14.89 19.75
C ASP A 89 9.73 -14.16 20.55
N ILE A 90 10.11 -13.70 21.75
CA ILE A 90 9.21 -13.02 22.66
C ILE A 90 8.80 -11.62 22.15
N THR A 91 9.53 -11.04 21.19
CA THR A 91 9.21 -9.72 20.62
C THR A 91 7.90 -9.72 19.84
N ASN A 92 7.52 -10.87 19.27
CA ASN A 92 6.25 -11.08 18.55
C ASN A 92 5.00 -10.88 19.41
N PHE A 93 5.14 -10.84 20.73
CA PHE A 93 4.04 -10.65 21.67
C PHE A 93 3.99 -9.22 22.23
N MET A 94 4.65 -8.27 21.57
CA MET A 94 4.47 -6.86 21.88
C MET A 94 3.08 -6.38 21.43
N ASN A 95 2.24 -6.05 22.40
CA ASN A 95 0.87 -5.66 22.14
C ASN A 95 0.72 -4.20 21.76
N HIS A 96 -0.43 -3.91 21.15
CA HIS A 96 -0.84 -2.56 20.80
C HIS A 96 -1.27 -1.72 22.02
N ALA A 97 -0.84 -0.46 22.08
CA ALA A 97 -1.51 0.59 22.83
C ALA A 97 -1.61 1.89 22.03
N CYS A 98 -2.70 2.64 22.20
CA CYS A 98 -2.90 3.92 21.49
C CYS A 98 -1.99 5.06 21.99
N ASP A 99 -1.55 4.98 23.25
CA ASP A 99 -0.47 5.82 23.79
C ASP A 99 0.66 4.91 24.30
N PRO A 100 1.49 4.37 23.41
CA PRO A 100 2.45 3.31 23.76
C PRO A 100 3.62 3.85 24.58
N ASN A 101 4.30 2.96 25.29
CA ASN A 101 5.54 3.27 26.00
C ASN A 101 6.81 2.86 25.24
N ALA A 102 6.68 2.22 24.07
CA ALA A 102 7.75 1.96 23.12
C ALA A 102 7.46 2.56 21.73
N TRP A 103 8.50 2.74 20.94
CA TRP A 103 8.42 3.21 19.55
C TRP A 103 9.58 2.67 18.71
N PHE A 104 9.44 2.71 17.38
CA PHE A 104 10.48 2.32 16.44
C PHE A 104 11.62 3.34 16.45
N ASP A 105 12.84 2.84 16.43
CA ASP A 105 14.04 3.62 16.11
C ASP A 105 14.54 3.28 14.70
N GLN A 106 14.32 2.03 14.28
CA GLN A 106 14.54 1.48 12.94
C GLN A 106 13.51 0.35 12.74
N ASP A 107 13.26 -0.09 11.50
CA ASP A 107 12.26 -1.14 11.19
C ASP A 107 12.36 -2.40 12.06
N ASN A 108 13.55 -2.72 12.56
CA ASN A 108 13.86 -3.91 13.34
C ASN A 108 14.30 -3.61 14.78
N ARG A 109 14.20 -2.36 15.24
CA ARG A 109 14.66 -1.95 16.57
C ARG A 109 13.62 -1.08 17.29
N MET A 110 13.27 -1.51 18.49
CA MET A 110 12.38 -0.79 19.40
C MET A 110 13.14 -0.19 20.58
N ARG A 111 12.71 1.00 21.00
CA ARG A 111 13.20 1.69 22.20
C ARG A 111 12.07 2.11 23.11
N ALA A 112 12.38 2.28 24.39
CA ALA A 112 11.46 2.90 25.33
C ALA A 112 11.24 4.39 24.93
N ARG A 113 9.99 4.76 24.66
CA ARG A 113 9.58 6.14 24.35
C ARG A 113 9.61 7.03 25.60
N ARG A 114 9.37 6.43 26.76
CA ARG A 114 9.36 7.07 28.09
C ARG A 114 9.86 6.08 29.13
N PHE A 115 9.94 6.52 30.39
CA PHE A 115 10.26 5.62 31.49
C PHE A 115 9.21 4.52 31.61
N ILE A 116 9.64 3.26 31.76
CA ILE A 116 8.77 2.10 31.92
C ILE A 116 9.09 1.47 33.29
N PRO A 117 8.21 1.60 34.29
CA PRO A 117 8.39 0.97 35.60
C PRO A 117 8.41 -0.56 35.49
N ALA A 118 9.21 -1.22 36.32
CA ALA A 118 9.20 -2.67 36.45
C ALA A 118 7.78 -3.22 36.63
N GLY A 119 7.46 -4.31 35.93
CA GLY A 119 6.14 -4.93 35.91
C GLY A 119 5.15 -4.30 34.94
N SER A 120 5.53 -3.25 34.21
CA SER A 120 4.67 -2.66 33.17
C SER A 120 4.73 -3.46 31.87
N GLU A 121 3.60 -3.59 31.18
CA GLU A 121 3.53 -4.08 29.80
C GLU A 121 4.24 -3.10 28.87
N VAL A 122 5.08 -3.62 27.98
CA VAL A 122 5.74 -2.88 26.91
C VAL A 122 4.87 -2.99 25.66
N THR A 123 4.46 -1.85 25.14
CA THR A 123 3.48 -1.76 24.04
C THR A 123 3.96 -0.81 22.95
N CYS A 124 3.51 -1.05 21.72
CA CYS A 124 3.74 -0.17 20.56
C CYS A 124 2.42 0.24 19.90
N ASP A 125 2.47 1.21 18.99
CA ASP A 125 1.28 1.62 18.23
C ASP A 125 1.31 0.93 16.86
N TYR A 126 0.39 -0.01 16.59
CA TYR A 126 0.40 -0.79 15.35
C TYR A 126 0.22 0.09 14.11
N ALA A 127 -0.41 1.26 14.24
CA ALA A 127 -0.53 2.20 13.13
C ALA A 127 0.82 2.80 12.66
N THR A 128 1.92 2.57 13.37
CA THR A 128 3.24 3.02 12.91
C THR A 128 3.86 2.09 11.87
N PHE A 129 3.26 0.93 11.59
CA PHE A 129 3.74 -0.02 10.59
C PHE A 129 2.63 -0.76 9.83
N GLU A 130 1.41 -0.82 10.34
CA GLU A 130 0.26 -1.41 9.67
C GLU A 130 -0.52 -0.41 8.82
N THR A 131 -1.14 -0.93 7.76
CA THR A 131 -2.04 -0.17 6.88
C THR A 131 -3.37 -0.89 6.69
N GLU A 132 -4.20 -0.44 5.75
CA GLU A 132 -5.54 -0.96 5.53
C GLU A 132 -5.58 -2.38 4.94
N ILE A 133 -4.46 -2.85 4.41
CA ILE A 133 -4.28 -4.22 3.93
C ILE A 133 -3.88 -5.19 5.06
N SER A 134 -3.58 -4.67 6.25
CA SER A 134 -3.19 -5.46 7.41
C SER A 134 -4.25 -6.47 7.83
N PHE A 135 -3.81 -7.64 8.29
CA PHE A 135 -4.68 -8.61 8.97
C PHE A 135 -5.11 -8.14 10.37
N HIS A 136 -4.45 -7.14 10.93
CA HIS A 136 -4.83 -6.49 12.19
C HIS A 136 -5.91 -5.41 12.01
N ARG A 137 -6.35 -5.15 10.78
CA ARG A 137 -7.45 -4.23 10.52
C ARG A 137 -8.74 -4.75 11.17
N GLY A 138 -9.43 -3.87 11.88
CA GLY A 138 -10.64 -4.18 12.60
C GLY A 138 -10.41 -4.70 14.02
N LEU A 139 -9.16 -4.75 14.49
CA LEU A 139 -8.83 -5.14 15.87
C LEU A 139 -9.45 -4.15 16.87
N GLN A 140 -10.25 -4.68 17.80
CA GLN A 140 -10.88 -3.91 18.86
C GLN A 140 -9.83 -3.57 19.92
N CYS A 141 -9.65 -2.28 20.22
CA CYS A 141 -8.67 -1.81 21.19
C CYS A 141 -9.32 -1.48 22.53
N SER A 142 -8.78 -2.09 23.58
CA SER A 142 -9.12 -1.80 24.98
C SER A 142 -7.88 -1.50 25.81
N CYS A 143 -6.90 -0.77 25.24
CA CYS A 143 -5.60 -0.52 25.85
C CYS A 143 -5.64 0.35 27.12
N GLY A 144 -6.76 1.03 27.40
CA GLY A 144 -6.95 1.84 28.60
C GLY A 144 -6.32 3.24 28.57
N SER A 145 -5.75 3.65 27.42
CA SER A 145 -5.32 5.04 27.22
C SER A 145 -6.52 6.00 27.16
N ASP A 146 -6.36 7.23 27.65
CA ASP A 146 -7.35 8.32 27.50
C ASP A 146 -7.59 8.70 26.02
N GLN A 147 -6.68 8.31 25.14
CA GLN A 147 -6.75 8.50 23.69
C GLN A 147 -6.97 7.16 22.96
N CYS A 148 -7.63 6.20 23.61
CA CYS A 148 -7.94 4.91 22.98
C CYS A 148 -8.82 5.11 21.74
N ARG A 149 -8.39 4.56 20.60
CA ARG A 149 -9.13 4.60 19.33
C ARG A 149 -10.35 3.69 19.31
N GLY A 150 -10.41 2.69 20.18
CA GLY A 150 -11.45 1.66 20.20
C GLY A 150 -11.37 0.65 19.05
N LEU A 151 -10.93 1.06 17.86
CA LEU A 151 -10.79 0.22 16.68
C LEU A 151 -9.55 0.61 15.89
N LEU A 152 -8.75 -0.36 15.46
CA LEU A 152 -7.65 -0.13 14.53
C LEU A 152 -8.18 -0.25 13.10
N THR A 153 -8.22 0.87 12.38
CA THR A 153 -8.74 0.90 11.00
C THR A 153 -7.67 0.63 9.96
N GLY A 154 -6.39 0.79 10.34
CA GLY A 154 -5.25 0.75 9.43
C GLY A 154 -5.06 2.05 8.65
N ARG A 155 -5.88 3.08 8.91
CA ARG A 155 -5.84 4.39 8.22
C ARG A 155 -5.21 5.49 9.05
N GLU A 156 -4.84 5.20 10.28
CA GLU A 156 -4.39 6.20 11.25
C GLU A 156 -3.12 6.92 10.79
N TYR A 157 -2.24 6.25 10.04
CA TYR A 157 -1.04 6.86 9.47
C TYR A 157 -1.34 8.03 8.51
N ARG A 158 -2.57 8.12 7.98
CA ARG A 158 -2.99 9.22 7.10
C ARG A 158 -3.39 10.48 7.86
N ASP A 159 -3.64 10.39 9.16
CA ASP A 159 -3.97 11.54 9.98
C ASP A 159 -2.73 12.41 10.24
N ARG A 160 -2.89 13.73 10.07
CA ARG A 160 -1.77 14.67 10.22
C ARG A 160 -1.26 14.75 11.66
N HIS A 161 -2.14 14.68 12.65
CA HIS A 161 -1.72 14.72 14.05
C HIS A 161 -0.96 13.45 14.43
N PHE A 162 -1.37 12.30 13.90
CA PHE A 162 -0.63 11.04 14.01
C PHE A 162 0.77 11.15 13.39
N GLN A 163 0.88 11.66 12.16
CA GLN A 163 2.16 11.84 11.48
C GLN A 163 3.11 12.77 12.27
N GLU A 164 2.61 13.90 12.76
CA GLU A 164 3.39 14.84 13.58
C GLU A 164 3.86 14.19 14.90
N ARG A 165 3.00 13.37 15.51
CA ARG A 165 3.30 12.69 16.78
C ARG A 165 4.35 11.58 16.63
N TYR A 166 4.37 10.86 15.52
CA TYR A 166 5.25 9.72 15.28
C TYR A 166 6.38 10.02 14.28
N GLN A 167 6.62 11.29 13.97
CA GLN A 167 7.68 11.70 13.04
C GLN A 167 9.03 11.10 13.44
N GLY A 168 9.67 10.36 12.52
CA GLY A 168 10.94 9.66 12.75
C GLY A 168 10.83 8.33 13.49
N HIS A 169 9.61 7.86 13.76
CA HIS A 169 9.30 6.62 14.49
C HIS A 169 8.27 5.75 13.77
N LEU A 170 8.14 5.94 12.46
CA LEU A 170 7.31 5.14 11.56
C LEU A 170 8.18 4.07 10.89
N SER A 171 7.57 2.96 10.48
CA SER A 171 8.29 2.01 9.63
C SER A 171 8.64 2.65 8.30
N SER A 172 9.71 2.17 7.67
CA SER A 172 10.14 2.63 6.35
C SER A 172 9.04 2.50 5.31
N TYR A 173 8.13 1.52 5.46
CA TYR A 173 6.98 1.37 4.57
C TYR A 173 6.00 2.53 4.71
N ILE A 174 5.59 2.86 5.93
CA ILE A 174 4.71 4.02 6.16
C ILE A 174 5.40 5.31 5.70
N GLU A 175 6.70 5.49 5.99
CA GLU A 175 7.43 6.67 5.52
C GLU A 175 7.44 6.79 3.99
N ARG A 176 7.57 5.68 3.25
CA ARG A 176 7.45 5.65 1.79
C ARG A 176 6.05 6.02 1.31
N LEU A 177 5.00 5.50 1.97
CA LEU A 177 3.61 5.86 1.64
C LEU A 177 3.36 7.35 1.83
N LEU A 178 3.94 7.98 2.84
CA LEU A 178 3.80 9.43 3.04
C LEU A 178 4.46 10.29 1.95
N GLN A 179 5.38 9.73 1.14
CA GLN A 179 5.95 10.41 -0.02
C GLN A 179 5.05 10.35 -1.27
N GLY A 180 4.14 9.37 -1.32
CA GLY A 180 3.13 9.20 -2.35
C GLY A 180 1.73 9.43 -1.77
N PRO A 181 1.26 10.69 -1.65
CA PRO A 181 0.05 11.00 -0.91
C PRO A 181 -1.23 10.80 -1.74
N SER A 182 -1.26 9.87 -2.70
CA SER A 182 -2.50 9.59 -3.42
C SER A 182 -3.52 9.01 -2.45
N TRP A 183 -4.75 9.48 -2.56
CA TRP A 183 -5.84 8.90 -1.79
C TRP A 183 -6.38 7.70 -2.55
N TYR A 184 -6.58 6.57 -1.88
CA TYR A 184 -7.24 5.40 -2.45
C TYR A 184 -8.19 4.76 -1.44
N ASP A 185 -9.22 4.09 -1.96
CA ASP A 185 -10.20 3.39 -1.13
C ASP A 185 -9.51 2.25 -0.35
N ASP A 186 -9.91 2.06 0.89
CA ASP A 186 -9.27 1.11 1.79
C ASP A 186 -9.82 -0.31 1.65
N ARG A 187 -10.69 -0.52 0.67
CA ARG A 187 -11.02 -1.84 0.17
C ARG A 187 -10.02 -2.29 -0.89
N LEU A 188 -9.04 -1.48 -1.29
CA LEU A 188 -8.09 -1.86 -2.33
C LEU A 188 -6.90 -2.63 -1.77
N TYR A 189 -6.42 -3.63 -2.51
CA TYR A 189 -5.17 -4.34 -2.22
C TYR A 189 -4.50 -4.83 -3.51
N VAL A 190 -3.20 -5.10 -3.46
CA VAL A 190 -2.44 -5.65 -4.59
C VAL A 190 -2.31 -7.17 -4.45
N ARG A 191 -2.43 -7.89 -5.57
CA ARG A 191 -2.03 -9.30 -5.67
C ARG A 191 -1.59 -9.64 -7.08
N GLU A 192 -0.98 -10.82 -7.24
CA GLU A 192 -0.70 -11.37 -8.57
C GLU A 192 -2.01 -11.64 -9.32
N GLY A 193 -2.05 -11.16 -10.56
CA GLY A 193 -3.14 -11.31 -11.52
C GLY A 193 -2.66 -11.97 -12.81
N GLN A 194 -3.48 -11.88 -13.86
CA GLN A 194 -3.20 -12.52 -15.14
C GLN A 194 -1.99 -11.91 -15.86
N VAL A 195 -1.77 -10.61 -15.70
CA VAL A 195 -0.75 -9.83 -16.42
C VAL A 195 0.35 -9.29 -15.50
N GLY A 196 0.52 -9.94 -14.35
CA GLY A 196 1.38 -9.48 -13.26
C GLY A 196 0.56 -8.89 -12.10
N PRO A 197 1.20 -8.09 -11.22
CA PRO A 197 0.51 -7.52 -10.07
C PRO A 197 -0.60 -6.55 -10.50
N GLY A 198 -1.77 -6.68 -9.88
CA GLY A 198 -2.95 -5.85 -10.15
C GLY A 198 -3.62 -5.38 -8.85
N VAL A 199 -4.49 -4.37 -8.96
CA VAL A 199 -5.31 -3.89 -7.84
C VAL A 199 -6.64 -4.63 -7.82
N PHE A 200 -7.04 -5.12 -6.65
CA PHE A 200 -8.27 -5.88 -6.45
C PHE A 200 -9.10 -5.27 -5.32
N ALA A 201 -10.41 -5.49 -5.37
CA ALA A 201 -11.32 -5.08 -4.31
C ALA A 201 -11.40 -6.18 -3.23
N MET A 202 -11.10 -5.87 -1.97
CA MET A 202 -11.32 -6.76 -0.81
C MET A 202 -12.81 -6.98 -0.55
N HIS A 203 -13.61 -5.95 -0.78
CA HIS A 203 -15.06 -5.93 -0.60
C HIS A 203 -15.72 -5.19 -1.76
N THR A 204 -17.03 -5.40 -1.95
CA THR A 204 -17.80 -4.74 -3.00
C THR A 204 -17.61 -3.22 -2.99
N ILE A 205 -17.42 -2.65 -4.18
CA ILE A 205 -17.37 -1.20 -4.46
C ILE A 205 -18.55 -0.89 -5.38
N GLU A 206 -19.42 0.03 -4.98
CA GLU A 206 -20.62 0.36 -5.72
C GLU A 206 -20.33 1.29 -6.90
N ALA A 207 -21.19 1.24 -7.92
CA ALA A 207 -21.07 2.11 -9.08
C ALA A 207 -21.06 3.60 -8.68
N GLY A 208 -20.11 4.36 -9.22
CA GLY A 208 -19.92 5.78 -8.93
C GLY A 208 -19.09 6.08 -7.68
N GLU A 209 -18.74 5.09 -6.86
CA GLU A 209 -17.81 5.30 -5.74
C GLU A 209 -16.41 5.66 -6.24
N THR A 210 -15.69 6.49 -5.48
CA THR A 210 -14.31 6.88 -5.81
C THR A 210 -13.36 5.75 -5.44
N ILE A 211 -12.51 5.35 -6.38
CA ILE A 211 -11.51 4.29 -6.22
C ILE A 211 -10.19 4.90 -5.76
N THR A 212 -9.72 5.93 -6.46
CA THR A 212 -8.46 6.61 -6.15
C THR A 212 -8.49 8.04 -6.69
N CYS A 213 -7.74 8.92 -6.03
CA CYS A 213 -7.38 10.25 -6.50
C CYS A 213 -5.85 10.32 -6.53
N TYR A 214 -5.27 10.31 -7.74
CA TYR A 214 -3.83 10.36 -7.91
C TYR A 214 -3.25 11.71 -7.47
N SER A 215 -2.17 11.64 -6.68
CA SER A 215 -1.36 12.80 -6.34
C SER A 215 -0.18 12.93 -7.30
N GLY A 216 0.30 14.14 -7.56
CA GLY A 216 1.44 14.32 -8.45
C GLY A 216 1.76 15.78 -8.72
N ARG A 217 2.74 15.97 -9.60
CA ARG A 217 3.11 17.27 -10.15
C ARG A 217 2.94 17.27 -11.66
N ILE A 218 2.63 18.44 -12.22
CA ILE A 218 2.51 18.61 -13.67
C ILE A 218 3.88 19.00 -14.22
N VAL A 219 4.34 18.28 -15.23
CA VAL A 219 5.58 18.51 -15.96
C VAL A 219 5.31 18.56 -17.45
N ASN A 220 6.23 19.14 -18.22
CA ASN A 220 6.19 18.97 -19.67
C ASN A 220 6.85 17.67 -20.11
N ARG A 221 6.72 17.29 -21.39
CA ARG A 221 7.30 16.04 -21.90
C ARG A 221 8.82 15.98 -21.73
N ALA A 222 9.51 17.06 -22.09
CA ALA A 222 10.96 17.09 -22.04
C ALA A 222 11.47 16.87 -20.62
N GLU A 223 10.77 17.39 -19.62
CA GLU A 223 11.05 17.13 -18.20
C GLU A 223 10.67 15.68 -17.81
N MET A 224 9.49 15.19 -18.22
CA MET A 224 9.05 13.82 -17.94
C MET A 224 10.07 12.78 -18.41
N GLU A 225 10.59 12.92 -19.63
CA GLU A 225 11.55 11.99 -20.24
C GLU A 225 12.91 11.95 -19.50
N GLN A 226 13.19 12.92 -18.62
CA GLN A 226 14.39 12.94 -17.76
C GLN A 226 14.15 12.34 -16.38
N LEU A 227 12.90 11.97 -16.03
CA LEU A 227 12.58 11.39 -14.73
C LEU A 227 12.94 9.89 -14.68
N PRO A 228 13.05 9.28 -13.49
CA PRO A 228 13.15 7.83 -13.36
C PRO A 228 12.01 7.11 -14.06
N GLU A 229 12.28 5.92 -14.61
CA GLU A 229 11.33 5.15 -15.45
C GLU A 229 9.94 4.99 -14.80
N ASN A 230 9.86 4.72 -13.49
CA ASN A 230 8.58 4.60 -12.79
C ASN A 230 7.74 5.88 -12.93
N ARG A 231 8.35 7.06 -12.79
CA ARG A 231 7.63 8.34 -12.91
C ARG A 231 7.24 8.66 -14.35
N GLN A 232 7.97 8.12 -15.32
CA GLN A 232 7.57 8.20 -16.73
C GLN A 232 6.36 7.29 -17.02
N ARG A 233 6.36 6.07 -16.49
CA ARG A 233 5.34 5.05 -16.78
C ARG A 233 3.97 5.36 -16.17
N PHE A 234 3.92 5.89 -14.95
CA PHE A 234 2.66 6.11 -14.22
C PHE A 234 2.17 7.55 -14.36
N ASN A 235 2.08 8.03 -15.61
CA ASN A 235 1.68 9.41 -15.92
C ASN A 235 0.23 9.49 -16.43
N PHE A 236 -0.39 10.65 -16.24
CA PHE A 236 -1.63 11.02 -16.91
C PHE A 236 -1.40 12.25 -17.79
N GLN A 237 -1.71 12.16 -19.09
CA GLN A 237 -1.66 13.33 -19.96
C GLN A 237 -2.83 14.28 -19.65
N VAL A 238 -2.49 15.52 -19.28
CA VAL A 238 -3.44 16.56 -18.88
C VAL A 238 -3.46 17.77 -19.82
N GLY A 239 -2.61 17.76 -20.85
CA GLY A 239 -2.57 18.78 -21.90
C GLY A 239 -1.71 18.35 -23.10
N PRO A 240 -1.57 19.21 -24.13
CA PRO A 240 -0.80 18.89 -25.33
C PRO A 240 0.63 18.45 -25.08
N ASP A 241 1.27 19.12 -24.13
CA ASP A 241 2.63 18.84 -23.68
C ASP A 241 2.72 18.85 -22.15
N LEU A 242 1.65 18.45 -21.46
CA LEU A 242 1.57 18.45 -20.00
C LEU A 242 1.14 17.09 -19.47
N PHE A 243 1.89 16.60 -18.48
CA PHE A 243 1.71 15.29 -17.87
C PHE A 243 1.72 15.44 -16.35
N GLN A 244 0.71 14.89 -15.69
CA GLN A 244 0.80 14.63 -14.26
C GLN A 244 1.68 13.38 -14.08
N VAL A 245 2.65 13.47 -13.17
CA VAL A 245 3.57 12.38 -12.81
C VAL A 245 3.57 12.18 -11.29
N PRO A 246 3.88 10.97 -10.78
CA PRO A 246 3.92 10.68 -9.34
C PRO A 246 4.92 11.57 -8.62
N LEU A 247 4.76 11.79 -7.31
CA LEU A 247 5.72 12.54 -6.50
C LEU A 247 6.94 11.71 -6.08
N SER A 248 6.71 10.42 -5.82
CA SER A 248 7.73 9.45 -5.39
C SER A 248 8.23 8.59 -6.55
N ASP A 249 9.41 7.97 -6.37
CA ASP A 249 9.94 6.94 -7.27
C ASP A 249 9.40 5.54 -6.92
N THR A 250 8.79 5.40 -5.75
CA THR A 250 8.14 4.17 -5.28
C THR A 250 6.71 4.12 -5.78
N ARG A 251 6.29 2.96 -6.28
CA ARG A 251 4.91 2.74 -6.71
C ARG A 251 3.95 2.82 -5.53
N GLU A 252 2.89 3.59 -5.70
CA GLU A 252 1.75 3.57 -4.81
C GLU A 252 0.80 2.44 -5.22
N LEU A 253 -0.09 2.02 -4.32
CA LEU A 253 -1.09 0.99 -4.59
C LEU A 253 -1.86 1.22 -5.91
N PRO A 254 -2.41 2.42 -6.20
CA PRO A 254 -3.15 2.64 -7.44
C PRO A 254 -2.28 2.66 -8.72
N ASP A 255 -0.95 2.66 -8.63
CA ASP A 255 -0.06 2.51 -9.79
C ASP A 255 -0.07 1.08 -10.36
N PHE A 256 -0.71 0.14 -9.65
CA PHE A 256 -0.91 -1.24 -10.09
C PHE A 256 -2.26 -1.46 -10.80
N ILE A 257 -3.05 -0.41 -11.04
CA ILE A 257 -4.30 -0.54 -11.80
C ILE A 257 -3.96 -0.87 -13.25
N ASN A 258 -4.39 -2.05 -13.69
CA ASN A 258 -4.07 -2.57 -15.01
C ASN A 258 -5.06 -2.14 -16.09
N HIS A 259 -4.67 -2.40 -17.33
CA HIS A 259 -5.50 -2.16 -18.50
C HIS A 259 -6.62 -3.20 -18.68
N ALA A 260 -7.84 -2.75 -19.01
CA ALA A 260 -8.83 -3.60 -19.67
C ALA A 260 -9.64 -2.84 -20.75
N CYS A 261 -9.99 -3.52 -21.85
CA CYS A 261 -10.83 -2.95 -22.93
C CYS A 261 -12.30 -2.79 -22.53
N GLN A 262 -12.75 -3.52 -21.50
CA GLN A 262 -14.01 -3.34 -20.79
C GLN A 262 -13.69 -3.07 -19.32
N PRO A 263 -13.29 -1.83 -18.99
CA PRO A 263 -12.76 -1.51 -17.67
C PRO A 263 -13.84 -1.52 -16.59
N SER A 264 -13.43 -1.75 -15.34
CA SER A 264 -14.30 -1.59 -14.17
C SER A 264 -14.27 -0.15 -13.61
N ALA A 265 -13.23 0.63 -13.95
CA ALA A 265 -13.04 2.01 -13.53
C ALA A 265 -12.90 2.99 -14.71
N GLY A 266 -13.22 4.27 -14.47
CA GLY A 266 -13.01 5.35 -15.44
C GLY A 266 -12.71 6.68 -14.78
N LEU A 267 -12.18 7.63 -15.57
CA LEU A 267 -11.79 8.95 -15.09
C LEU A 267 -13.01 9.86 -14.96
N ALA A 268 -13.33 10.25 -13.72
CA ALA A 268 -14.35 11.26 -13.45
C ALA A 268 -13.84 12.69 -13.77
N ASP A 269 -12.54 12.90 -13.65
CA ASP A 269 -11.81 14.13 -13.96
C ASP A 269 -10.36 13.77 -14.35
N SER A 270 -9.40 14.69 -14.27
CA SER A 270 -8.03 14.42 -14.72
C SER A 270 -7.27 13.36 -13.91
N ILE A 271 -7.65 13.13 -12.65
CA ILE A 271 -6.86 12.31 -11.70
C ILE A 271 -7.70 11.41 -10.79
N ARG A 272 -9.03 11.55 -10.80
CA ARG A 272 -9.92 10.74 -9.98
C ARG A 272 -10.57 9.62 -10.77
N LEU A 273 -10.40 8.39 -10.28
CA LEU A 273 -11.07 7.21 -10.80
C LEU A 273 -12.33 6.90 -9.98
N VAL A 274 -13.38 6.53 -10.68
CA VAL A 274 -14.62 6.04 -10.09
C VAL A 274 -15.01 4.69 -10.69
N ALA A 275 -15.76 3.90 -9.94
CA ALA A 275 -16.30 2.63 -10.42
C ALA A 275 -17.38 2.88 -11.50
N LEU A 276 -17.23 2.25 -12.67
CA LEU A 276 -18.20 2.36 -13.78
C LEU A 276 -19.46 1.51 -13.56
N ARG A 277 -19.32 0.49 -12.73
CA ARG A 277 -20.33 -0.48 -12.32
C ARG A 277 -19.95 -0.99 -10.94
N THR A 278 -20.84 -1.73 -10.29
CA THR A 278 -20.46 -2.45 -9.06
C THR A 278 -19.30 -3.40 -9.37
N ILE A 279 -18.24 -3.30 -8.57
CA ILE A 279 -17.04 -4.14 -8.58
C ILE A 279 -17.18 -5.12 -7.43
N GLN A 280 -17.16 -6.42 -7.71
CA GLN A 280 -17.34 -7.45 -6.68
C GLN A 280 -16.06 -7.61 -5.85
N ALA A 281 -16.20 -8.19 -4.66
CA ALA A 281 -15.04 -8.65 -3.90
C ALA A 281 -14.20 -9.63 -4.75
N GLU A 282 -12.89 -9.54 -4.61
CA GLU A 282 -11.87 -10.28 -5.35
C GLU A 282 -11.76 -9.98 -6.86
N GLU A 283 -12.53 -9.00 -7.36
CA GLU A 283 -12.47 -8.54 -8.74
C GLU A 283 -11.33 -7.53 -8.96
N GLU A 284 -10.65 -7.62 -10.10
CA GLU A 284 -9.58 -6.69 -10.49
C GLU A 284 -10.17 -5.33 -10.90
N ILE A 285 -9.55 -4.27 -10.39
CA ILE A 285 -9.82 -2.91 -10.80
C ILE A 285 -8.97 -2.59 -12.02
N THR A 286 -9.65 -2.19 -13.10
CA THR A 286 -9.02 -1.98 -14.40
C THR A 286 -9.48 -0.67 -15.01
N LEU A 287 -8.58 -0.01 -15.75
CA LEU A 287 -8.82 1.23 -16.48
C LEU A 287 -8.52 1.03 -17.97
N ASP A 288 -9.27 1.71 -18.85
CA ASP A 288 -8.89 1.75 -20.25
C ASP A 288 -7.91 2.91 -20.49
N TYR A 289 -6.69 2.62 -20.94
CA TYR A 289 -5.63 3.63 -21.09
C TYR A 289 -5.89 4.62 -22.24
N ALA A 290 -6.84 4.31 -23.12
CA ALA A 290 -7.34 5.26 -24.11
C ALA A 290 -8.11 6.44 -23.48
N THR A 291 -8.39 6.41 -22.17
CA THR A 291 -9.11 7.50 -21.49
C THR A 291 -8.22 8.69 -21.13
N PHE A 292 -6.90 8.58 -21.24
CA PHE A 292 -5.98 9.68 -20.94
C PHE A 292 -4.84 9.87 -21.95
N ASN A 293 -4.54 8.90 -22.81
CA ASN A 293 -3.49 9.04 -23.83
C ASN A 293 -3.99 9.65 -25.14
N SER A 294 -3.28 10.66 -25.68
CA SER A 294 -3.62 11.34 -26.95
C SER A 294 -2.80 10.91 -28.17
N GLY A 295 -1.93 9.92 -28.02
CA GLY A 295 -1.09 9.40 -29.10
C GLY A 295 0.30 10.03 -29.20
N VAL A 296 0.62 10.99 -28.34
CA VAL A 296 1.90 11.71 -28.43
C VAL A 296 3.02 10.96 -27.68
N VAL A 297 2.70 10.13 -26.68
CA VAL A 297 3.68 9.24 -26.03
C VAL A 297 3.68 7.89 -26.75
N HIS A 298 4.86 7.40 -27.13
CA HIS A 298 5.04 6.15 -27.89
C HIS A 298 5.77 5.06 -27.10
N GLY A 299 5.85 5.22 -25.77
CA GLY A 299 6.48 4.25 -24.89
C GLY A 299 5.74 2.91 -24.87
N ALA A 300 6.45 1.86 -24.46
CA ALA A 300 5.90 0.50 -24.34
C ALA A 300 4.81 0.38 -23.25
N SER A 301 4.74 1.33 -22.30
CA SER A 301 3.65 1.45 -21.32
C SER A 301 2.29 1.73 -21.98
N ASP A 302 2.29 2.42 -23.11
CA ASP A 302 1.08 2.91 -23.79
C ASP A 302 0.85 2.23 -25.15
N ASN A 303 1.77 1.35 -25.55
CA ASN A 303 1.72 0.59 -26.79
C ASN A 303 2.17 -0.86 -26.53
N PHE A 304 1.22 -1.78 -26.41
CA PHE A 304 1.49 -3.16 -25.99
C PHE A 304 0.40 -4.14 -26.46
N ASP A 305 0.74 -5.43 -26.47
CA ASP A 305 -0.21 -6.51 -26.73
C ASP A 305 -1.13 -6.72 -25.52
N CYS A 306 -2.43 -6.64 -25.76
CA CYS A 306 -3.46 -6.69 -24.72
C CYS A 306 -3.81 -8.12 -24.32
N LEU A 307 -3.71 -8.42 -23.03
CA LEU A 307 -4.02 -9.74 -22.46
C LEU A 307 -5.24 -9.73 -21.52
N CYS A 308 -6.09 -8.68 -21.56
CA CYS A 308 -7.20 -8.47 -20.61
C CYS A 308 -8.38 -9.47 -20.73
N ALA A 309 -8.32 -10.43 -21.66
CA ALA A 309 -9.34 -11.46 -21.90
C ALA A 309 -10.78 -10.97 -22.15
N SER A 310 -11.01 -9.67 -22.33
CA SER A 310 -12.33 -9.12 -22.63
C SER A 310 -12.89 -9.71 -23.94
N PRO A 311 -14.22 -9.98 -24.03
CA PRO A 311 -14.85 -10.43 -25.27
C PRO A 311 -14.69 -9.45 -26.44
N THR A 312 -14.46 -8.17 -26.14
CA THR A 312 -14.18 -7.11 -27.13
C THR A 312 -12.76 -6.58 -26.98
N CYS A 313 -11.81 -7.45 -26.66
CA CYS A 313 -10.40 -7.10 -26.56
C CYS A 313 -9.89 -6.49 -27.88
N ARG A 314 -9.12 -5.40 -27.79
CA ARG A 314 -8.46 -4.79 -28.96
C ARG A 314 -7.24 -5.55 -29.44
N HIS A 315 -6.73 -6.49 -28.64
CA HIS A 315 -5.48 -7.26 -28.83
C HIS A 315 -4.20 -6.43 -28.88
N GLN A 316 -4.24 -5.19 -29.35
CA GLN A 316 -3.15 -4.24 -29.33
C GLN A 316 -3.67 -2.92 -28.80
N ILE A 317 -3.05 -2.41 -27.74
CA ILE A 317 -3.31 -1.08 -27.20
C ILE A 317 -2.36 -0.11 -27.89
N ARG A 318 -2.90 1.01 -28.35
CA ARG A 318 -2.10 2.12 -28.87
C ARG A 318 -2.44 3.40 -28.12
N SER A 319 -1.46 4.28 -28.00
CA SER A 319 -1.64 5.55 -27.30
C SER A 319 -2.64 6.49 -27.99
N ASP A 320 -3.05 6.23 -29.24
CA ASP A 320 -4.04 7.00 -29.99
C ASP A 320 -5.44 6.34 -30.06
N ASP A 321 -5.67 5.27 -29.32
CA ASP A 321 -6.92 4.48 -29.37
C ASP A 321 -8.18 5.26 -28.95
N PHE A 322 -8.03 6.41 -28.30
CA PHE A 322 -9.16 7.31 -27.99
C PHE A 322 -9.91 7.77 -29.26
N ARG A 323 -9.31 7.62 -30.44
CA ARG A 323 -9.90 7.95 -31.74
C ARG A 323 -10.72 6.81 -32.34
N LEU A 324 -10.69 5.61 -31.77
CA LEU A 324 -11.46 4.48 -32.28
C LEU A 324 -12.96 4.73 -32.03
N PRO A 325 -13.83 4.63 -33.06
CA PRO A 325 -15.25 4.98 -32.90
C PRO A 325 -15.97 4.21 -31.80
N ASP A 326 -15.63 2.93 -31.58
CA ASP A 326 -16.21 2.14 -30.49
C ASP A 326 -15.74 2.61 -29.11
N VAL A 327 -14.45 2.95 -28.97
CA VAL A 327 -13.86 3.44 -27.71
C VAL A 327 -14.47 4.80 -27.38
N GLU A 328 -14.53 5.72 -28.35
CA GLU A 328 -15.16 7.04 -28.17
C GLU A 328 -16.63 6.87 -27.74
N ARG A 329 -17.41 6.06 -28.46
CA ARG A 329 -18.82 5.82 -28.14
C ARG A 329 -19.04 5.30 -26.72
N ARG A 330 -18.20 4.39 -26.23
CA ARG A 330 -18.34 3.78 -24.89
C ARG A 330 -17.78 4.64 -23.77
N LEU A 331 -16.65 5.32 -24.02
CA LEU A 331 -15.81 5.89 -22.97
C LEU A 331 -15.66 7.41 -23.03
N PHE A 332 -16.25 8.11 -24.01
CA PHE A 332 -16.14 9.57 -24.09
C PHE A 332 -16.52 10.30 -22.79
N HIS A 333 -17.52 9.81 -22.05
CA HIS A 333 -17.89 10.36 -20.75
C HIS A 333 -16.76 10.25 -19.71
N TRP A 334 -15.93 9.22 -19.83
CA TRP A 334 -14.82 8.86 -18.93
C TRP A 334 -13.45 9.28 -19.47
N TYR A 335 -13.39 10.06 -20.55
CA TYR A 335 -12.15 10.66 -21.01
C TYR A 335 -11.68 11.74 -20.04
N SER A 336 -10.36 11.89 -19.93
CA SER A 336 -9.75 13.02 -19.26
C SER A 336 -10.28 14.34 -19.88
N PRO A 337 -10.33 15.44 -19.12
CA PRO A 337 -10.78 16.73 -19.63
C PRO A 337 -10.07 17.15 -20.93
N TYR A 338 -8.77 16.89 -21.03
CA TYR A 338 -7.96 17.19 -22.21
C TYR A 338 -8.39 16.37 -23.45
N LEU A 339 -8.60 15.06 -23.31
CA LEU A 339 -9.06 14.25 -24.45
C LEU A 339 -10.46 14.66 -24.92
N LYS A 340 -11.35 15.02 -24.00
CA LYS A 340 -12.69 15.56 -24.36
C LYS A 340 -12.57 16.83 -25.22
N GLU A 341 -11.63 17.71 -24.91
CA GLU A 341 -11.35 18.92 -25.70
C GLU A 341 -10.79 18.58 -27.10
N LEU A 342 -9.87 17.63 -27.19
CA LEU A 342 -9.32 17.17 -28.47
C LEU A 342 -10.38 16.60 -29.41
N VAL A 343 -11.28 15.76 -28.89
CA VAL A 343 -12.37 15.18 -29.68
C VAL A 343 -13.31 16.28 -30.18
N ARG A 344 -13.76 17.18 -29.29
CA ARG A 344 -14.66 18.29 -29.65
C ARG A 344 -14.06 19.23 -30.69
N SER A 345 -12.78 19.58 -30.54
CA SER A 345 -12.08 20.45 -31.49
C SER A 345 -11.82 19.78 -32.84
N SER A 346 -11.69 18.45 -32.88
CA SER A 346 -11.54 17.69 -34.12
C SER A 346 -12.86 17.55 -34.88
N SER A 347 -13.98 17.39 -34.17
CA SER A 347 -15.33 17.35 -34.78
C SER A 347 -15.74 18.71 -35.35
N ALA A 348 -15.46 19.81 -34.64
CA ALA A 348 -15.76 21.16 -35.11
C ALA A 348 -14.96 21.61 -36.35
N ARG A 349 -13.92 20.85 -36.76
CA ARG A 349 -13.15 21.08 -38.00
C ARG A 349 -13.64 20.25 -39.18
N ARG A 350 -14.59 19.32 -38.95
CA ARG A 350 -15.18 18.43 -39.97
C ARG A 350 -16.54 18.91 -40.48
N ASP A 351 -17.17 19.83 -39.75
CA ASP A 351 -18.32 20.63 -40.16
C ASP A 351 -17.85 21.98 -40.74
#